data_AF-A0A1Q3B5X9-F1
#
_entry.id   AF-A0A1Q3B5X9-F1
#
_cell.length_a   1.000
_cell.length_b   1.000
_cell.length_c   1.000
_cell.angle_alpha   90.00
_cell.angle_beta   90.00
_cell.angle_gamma   90.00
#
_symmetry.space_group_name_H-M   'P 1'
#
loop_
_entity.id
_entity.type
_entity.pdbx_description
1 polymer ?
#
loop_
_entity_poly.entity_id
_entity_poly.type
_entity_poly.pdbx_seq_one_letter_code
_entity_poly.pdbx_strand_id
1 'polypeptide(L)'
;KIVMKSKFKRVCVFCGSSTGKRDCYRDAAIELAQELVPRRLDLVYGGGSIGLMGLVSQAVHQAGGNVIGIIPITLMSKEITGETVGEVRPVADMHQRKAEMARHSDCFIALPSGYGTLEELLE
;
A
#
# COMPACT_ATOMS: atom_id res chain seq x y z
N LYS A 1 -27.63 9.08 0.61
CA LYS A 1 -26.68 8.59 1.65
C LYS A 1 -25.81 9.77 2.06
N ILE A 2 -25.84 10.18 3.33
CA ILE A 2 -24.92 11.22 3.84
C ILE A 2 -23.53 10.58 3.86
N VAL A 3 -22.64 11.00 2.96
CA VAL A 3 -21.24 10.58 3.02
C VAL A 3 -20.59 11.38 4.14
N MET A 4 -20.44 10.78 5.32
CA MET A 4 -19.62 11.36 6.38
C MET A 4 -18.21 11.55 5.84
N LYS A 5 -17.75 12.81 5.84
CA LYS A 5 -16.41 13.15 5.40
C LYS A 5 -15.41 12.55 6.40
N SER A 6 -14.60 11.59 5.95
CA SER A 6 -13.54 11.01 6.78
C SER A 6 -12.59 12.10 7.26
N LYS A 7 -12.15 12.03 8.53
CA LYS A 7 -11.05 12.89 9.04
C LYS A 7 -9.71 12.52 8.43
N PHE A 8 -9.57 11.26 8.03
CA PHE A 8 -8.40 10.73 7.35
C PHE A 8 -8.51 10.99 5.84
N LYS A 9 -7.39 11.35 5.22
CA LYS A 9 -7.25 11.53 3.77
C LYS A 9 -6.39 10.43 3.16
N ARG A 10 -5.39 9.93 3.88
CA ARG A 10 -4.47 8.91 3.37
C ARG A 10 -4.30 7.76 4.35
N VAL A 11 -4.28 6.55 3.81
CA VAL A 11 -4.13 5.31 4.56
C VAL A 11 -2.86 4.61 4.11
N CYS A 12 -1.96 4.36 5.05
CA CYS A 12 -0.83 3.47 4.83
C CYS A 12 -1.31 2.02 4.89
N VAL A 13 -1.00 1.22 3.87
CA VAL A 13 -1.24 -0.23 3.89
C VAL A 13 0.09 -0.96 3.87
N PHE A 14 0.43 -1.59 4.99
CA PHE A 14 1.53 -2.54 5.05
C PHE A 14 1.04 -3.89 4.53
N CYS A 15 1.66 -4.37 3.45
CA CYS A 15 1.28 -5.62 2.80
C CYS A 15 2.50 -6.27 2.13
N GLY A 16 2.45 -7.59 1.98
CA GLY A 16 3.59 -8.36 1.51
C GLY A 16 3.81 -8.30 0.01
N SER A 17 5.08 -8.47 -0.40
CA SER A 17 5.50 -8.71 -1.80
C SER A 17 5.12 -10.09 -2.33
N SER A 18 4.51 -10.95 -1.49
CA SER A 18 3.92 -12.23 -1.87
C SER A 18 2.40 -12.21 -1.70
N THR A 19 1.66 -12.90 -2.57
CA THR A 19 0.21 -13.10 -2.44
C THR A 19 -0.17 -14.08 -1.33
N GLY A 20 0.82 -14.81 -0.78
CA GLY A 20 0.58 -15.93 0.11
C GLY A 20 -0.07 -17.13 -0.60
N LYS A 21 -0.52 -18.12 0.19
CA LYS A 21 -1.04 -19.41 -0.30
C LYS A 21 -2.57 -19.54 -0.28
N ARG A 22 -3.28 -18.53 0.24
CA ARG A 22 -4.74 -18.56 0.40
C ARG A 22 -5.35 -17.43 -0.39
N ASP A 23 -6.38 -17.73 -1.17
CA ASP A 23 -7.08 -16.74 -1.99
C ASP A 23 -7.68 -15.60 -1.13
N CYS A 24 -8.08 -15.89 0.10
CA CYS A 24 -8.64 -14.90 1.02
C CYS A 24 -7.70 -13.70 1.31
N TYR A 25 -6.39 -13.84 1.11
CA TYR A 25 -5.46 -12.71 1.27
C TYR A 25 -5.55 -11.74 0.10
N ARG A 26 -5.68 -12.28 -1.12
CA ARG A 26 -5.94 -11.48 -2.32
C ARG A 26 -7.30 -10.81 -2.22
N ASP A 27 -8.32 -11.57 -1.82
CA ASP A 27 -9.68 -11.06 -1.71
C ASP A 27 -9.75 -9.90 -0.70
N ALA A 28 -9.11 -10.05 0.48
CA ALA A 28 -9.01 -8.98 1.47
C ALA A 28 -8.29 -7.72 0.96
N ALA A 29 -7.24 -7.87 0.15
CA ALA A 29 -6.54 -6.72 -0.44
C ALA A 29 -7.41 -5.95 -1.44
N ILE A 30 -8.19 -6.68 -2.25
CA ILE A 30 -9.12 -6.10 -3.23
C ILE A 30 -10.30 -5.45 -2.52
N GLU A 31 -10.90 -6.12 -1.54
CA GLU A 31 -11.99 -5.59 -0.72
C GLU A 31 -11.57 -4.31 0.00
N LEU A 32 -10.37 -4.29 0.59
CA LEU A 32 -9.83 -3.08 1.20
C LEU A 32 -9.76 -1.92 0.20
N ALA A 33 -9.19 -2.16 -0.98
CA ALA A 33 -9.10 -1.14 -2.03
C ALA A 33 -10.49 -0.60 -2.44
N GLN A 34 -11.47 -1.48 -2.58
CA GLN A 34 -12.85 -1.12 -2.92
C GLN A 34 -13.54 -0.31 -1.82
N GLU A 35 -13.12 -0.45 -0.56
CA GLU A 35 -13.65 0.35 0.55
C GLU A 35 -12.94 1.71 0.68
N LEU A 36 -11.66 1.81 0.34
CA LEU A 36 -10.89 3.06 0.43
C LEU A 36 -11.41 4.14 -0.54
N VAL A 37 -11.64 3.77 -1.81
CA VAL A 37 -11.94 4.76 -2.85
C VAL A 37 -13.29 5.48 -2.67
N PRO A 38 -14.41 4.79 -2.36
CA PRO A 38 -15.68 5.46 -2.07
C PRO A 38 -15.61 6.42 -0.87
N ARG A 39 -14.69 6.16 0.07
CA ARG A 39 -14.42 7.02 1.23
C ARG A 39 -13.48 8.17 0.92
N ARG A 40 -12.98 8.27 -0.32
CA ARG A 40 -12.00 9.25 -0.80
C ARG A 40 -10.71 9.21 0.02
N LEU A 41 -10.25 8.00 0.31
CA LEU A 41 -8.99 7.73 0.99
C LEU A 41 -7.93 7.36 -0.05
N ASP A 42 -6.83 8.10 -0.07
CA ASP A 42 -5.67 7.80 -0.90
C ASP A 42 -4.85 6.65 -0.27
N LEU A 43 -4.25 5.81 -1.10
CA LEU A 43 -3.38 4.72 -0.67
C LEU A 43 -1.92 5.19 -0.58
N VAL A 44 -1.29 4.93 0.56
CA VAL A 44 0.17 4.96 0.74
C VAL A 44 0.64 3.52 1.01
N TYR A 45 1.72 3.07 0.38
CA TYR A 45 2.24 1.71 0.57
C TYR A 45 3.72 1.59 0.20
N GLY A 46 4.27 0.37 0.28
CA GLY A 46 5.69 0.05 0.06
C GLY A 46 6.19 0.13 -1.39
N GLY A 47 5.36 0.49 -2.37
CA GLY A 47 5.79 0.80 -3.74
C GLY A 47 6.14 -0.37 -4.66
N GLY A 48 5.98 -1.62 -4.20
CA GLY A 48 6.22 -2.81 -5.04
C GLY A 48 5.07 -3.12 -6.01
N SER A 49 5.39 -3.66 -7.18
CA SER A 49 4.40 -4.05 -8.20
C SER A 49 3.94 -5.51 -8.11
N ILE A 50 4.41 -6.27 -7.11
CA ILE A 50 4.18 -7.72 -6.98
C ILE A 50 3.41 -8.08 -5.71
N GLY A 51 2.86 -9.30 -5.66
CA GLY A 51 2.18 -9.80 -4.47
C GLY A 51 0.93 -9.01 -4.09
N LEU A 52 0.67 -8.88 -2.79
CA LEU A 52 -0.46 -8.08 -2.29
C LEU A 52 -0.26 -6.59 -2.54
N MET A 53 0.99 -6.12 -2.54
CA MET A 53 1.35 -4.74 -2.89
C MET A 53 0.88 -4.35 -4.30
N GLY A 54 1.16 -5.20 -5.30
CA GLY A 54 0.67 -5.01 -6.66
C GLY A 54 -0.87 -5.07 -6.74
N LEU A 55 -1.49 -6.02 -6.03
CA LEU A 55 -2.94 -6.19 -6.04
C LEU A 55 -3.69 -5.00 -5.45
N VAL A 56 -3.28 -4.51 -4.27
CA VAL A 56 -3.96 -3.40 -3.59
C VAL A 56 -3.77 -2.09 -4.36
N SER A 57 -2.55 -1.83 -4.86
CA SER A 57 -2.26 -0.62 -5.64
C SER A 57 -3.06 -0.60 -6.94
N GLN A 58 -3.09 -1.72 -7.67
CA GLN A 58 -3.85 -1.84 -8.91
C GLN A 58 -5.36 -1.68 -8.67
N ALA A 59 -5.89 -2.33 -7.63
CA ALA A 59 -7.32 -2.26 -7.31
C ALA A 59 -7.75 -0.83 -6.92
N VAL A 60 -6.94 -0.11 -6.13
CA VAL A 60 -7.22 1.30 -5.79
C VAL A 60 -7.18 2.17 -7.04
N HIS A 61 -6.16 2.00 -7.88
CA HIS A 61 -6.00 2.79 -9.11
C HIS A 61 -7.15 2.54 -10.10
N GLN A 62 -7.53 1.29 -10.32
CA GLN A 62 -8.65 0.92 -11.20
C GLN A 62 -9.99 1.46 -10.71
N ALA A 63 -10.18 1.56 -9.39
CA ALA A 63 -11.36 2.18 -8.81
C ALA A 63 -11.34 3.72 -8.90
N GLY A 64 -10.25 4.32 -9.39
CA GLY A 64 -10.08 5.77 -9.55
C GLY A 64 -9.51 6.48 -8.33
N GLY A 65 -8.92 5.75 -7.38
CA GLY A 65 -8.22 6.30 -6.22
C GLY A 65 -6.77 6.70 -6.52
N ASN A 66 -6.20 7.54 -5.66
CA ASN A 66 -4.80 7.91 -5.74
C ASN A 66 -3.92 6.90 -5.01
N VAL A 67 -2.73 6.62 -5.58
CA VAL A 67 -1.76 5.66 -5.04
C VAL A 67 -0.40 6.34 -4.93
N ILE A 68 0.25 6.20 -3.78
CA ILE A 68 1.61 6.68 -3.51
C ILE A 68 2.44 5.48 -3.00
N GLY A 69 3.37 5.01 -3.82
CA GLY A 69 4.34 4.00 -3.46
C GLY A 69 5.65 4.61 -2.98
N ILE A 70 6.16 4.16 -1.83
CA ILE A 70 7.45 4.61 -1.30
C ILE A 70 8.38 3.41 -1.25
N ILE A 71 9.47 3.46 -2.02
CA ILE A 71 10.34 2.31 -2.23
C ILE A 71 11.82 2.71 -2.15
N PRO A 72 12.66 1.97 -1.41
CA PRO A 72 14.10 2.19 -1.44
C PRO A 72 14.67 1.90 -2.82
N ILE A 73 15.61 2.72 -3.27
CA ILE A 73 16.28 2.57 -4.58
C ILE A 73 16.88 1.16 -4.72
N THR A 74 17.38 0.58 -3.63
CA THR A 74 17.97 -0.77 -3.58
C THR A 74 16.97 -1.90 -3.80
N LEU A 75 15.67 -1.66 -3.59
CA LEU A 75 14.60 -2.66 -3.74
C LEU A 75 13.82 -2.52 -5.05
N MET A 76 13.96 -1.40 -5.76
CA MET A 76 13.21 -1.15 -7.00
C MET A 76 13.36 -2.28 -8.02
N SER A 77 14.58 -2.74 -8.29
CA SER A 77 14.82 -3.82 -9.27
C SER A 77 14.24 -5.19 -8.86
N LYS A 78 13.97 -5.38 -7.56
CA LYS A 78 13.47 -6.65 -7.01
C LYS A 78 11.95 -6.64 -6.84
N GLU A 79 11.37 -5.51 -6.44
CA GLU A 79 9.94 -5.40 -6.11
C GLU A 79 9.13 -4.72 -7.21
N ILE A 80 9.77 -4.01 -8.14
CA ILE A 80 9.14 -3.45 -9.34
C ILE A 80 9.61 -4.27 -10.55
N THR A 81 8.88 -5.33 -10.85
CA THR A 81 9.12 -6.18 -12.02
C THR A 81 8.09 -5.97 -13.13
N GLY A 82 7.13 -5.08 -12.90
CA GLY A 82 6.06 -4.72 -13.84
C GLY A 82 5.74 -3.24 -13.75
N GLU A 83 4.62 -2.84 -14.35
CA GLU A 83 4.17 -1.46 -14.31
C GLU A 83 3.63 -1.10 -12.91
N THR A 84 4.11 0.00 -12.35
CA THR A 84 3.58 0.59 -11.12
C THR A 84 2.48 1.59 -11.46
N VAL A 85 1.45 1.65 -10.61
CA VAL A 85 0.38 2.64 -10.74
C VAL A 85 0.53 3.77 -9.73
N GLY A 86 0.12 4.98 -10.14
CA GLY A 86 0.20 6.18 -9.30
C GLY A 86 1.61 6.74 -9.18
N GLU A 87 1.87 7.45 -8.08
CA GLU A 87 3.15 8.07 -7.79
C GLU A 87 4.12 7.06 -7.17
N VAL A 88 5.36 7.01 -7.64
CA VAL A 88 6.43 6.20 -7.04
C VAL A 88 7.52 7.13 -6.52
N ARG A 89 7.83 7.03 -5.24
CA ARG A 89 8.82 7.83 -4.53
C ARG A 89 10.02 6.97 -4.14
N PRO A 90 11.15 7.09 -4.87
CA PRO A 90 12.38 6.44 -4.48
C PRO A 90 12.97 7.11 -3.22
N VAL A 91 13.43 6.31 -2.27
CA VAL A 91 14.11 6.76 -1.04
C VAL A 91 15.46 6.08 -0.87
N ALA A 92 16.32 6.63 -0.02
CA ALA A 92 17.69 6.14 0.16
C ALA A 92 17.74 4.76 0.84
N ASP A 93 16.91 4.54 1.86
CA ASP A 93 16.95 3.33 2.70
C ASP A 93 15.59 2.99 3.34
N MET A 94 15.56 1.91 4.13
CA MET A 94 14.36 1.43 4.81
C MET A 94 13.87 2.35 5.93
N HIS A 95 14.75 3.10 6.59
CA HIS A 95 14.34 4.06 7.61
C HIS A 95 13.61 5.24 6.99
N GLN A 96 14.16 5.78 5.89
CA GLN A 96 13.50 6.84 5.14
C GLN A 96 12.18 6.36 4.53
N ARG A 97 12.11 5.09 4.08
CA ARG A 97 10.85 4.47 3.61
C ARG A 97 9.77 4.54 4.68
N LYS A 98 10.04 4.03 5.88
CA LYS A 98 9.08 4.03 6.99
C LYS A 98 8.70 5.46 7.41
N ALA A 99 9.69 6.36 7.52
CA ALA A 99 9.46 7.75 7.88
C ALA A 99 8.55 8.47 6.87
N GLU A 100 8.79 8.31 5.56
CA GLU A 100 7.93 8.91 4.54
C GLU A 100 6.54 8.25 4.50
N MET A 101 6.45 6.93 4.68
CA MET A 101 5.15 6.23 4.77
C MET A 101 4.31 6.77 5.93
N ALA A 102 4.94 6.98 7.10
CA ALA A 102 4.27 7.58 8.25
C ALA A 102 3.91 9.05 8.02
N ARG A 103 4.82 9.85 7.46
CA ARG A 103 4.60 11.28 7.18
C ARG A 103 3.46 11.53 6.19
N HIS A 104 3.26 10.60 5.25
CA HIS A 104 2.23 10.72 4.23
C HIS A 104 0.88 10.13 4.62
N SER A 105 0.74 9.55 5.82
CA SER A 105 -0.44 8.77 6.19
C SER A 105 -1.09 9.27 7.47
N ASP A 106 -2.42 9.23 7.53
CA ASP A 106 -3.16 9.61 8.72
C ASP A 106 -3.57 8.37 9.57
N CYS A 107 -3.57 7.19 8.96
CA CYS A 107 -3.78 5.91 9.64
C CYS A 107 -3.09 4.76 8.91
N PHE A 108 -2.98 3.61 9.59
CA PHE A 108 -2.23 2.46 9.14
C PHE A 108 -3.10 1.20 9.19
N ILE A 109 -2.99 0.35 8.18
CA ILE A 109 -3.64 -0.95 8.07
C ILE A 109 -2.56 -1.98 7.72
N ALA A 110 -2.57 -3.11 8.40
CA ALA A 110 -1.72 -4.25 8.05
C ALA A 110 -2.57 -5.36 7.43
N LEU A 111 -2.23 -5.75 6.21
CA LEU A 111 -2.76 -6.94 5.55
C LEU A 111 -1.89 -8.17 5.87
N PRO A 112 -2.41 -9.40 5.69
CA PRO A 112 -1.62 -10.63 5.89
C PRO A 112 -0.30 -10.59 5.14
N SER A 113 0.81 -10.82 5.83
CA SER A 113 2.15 -10.69 5.24
C SER A 113 3.19 -11.52 6.03
N GLY A 114 4.44 -11.48 5.57
CA GLY A 114 5.59 -12.09 6.24
C GLY A 114 6.25 -11.15 7.26
N TYR A 115 7.45 -11.55 7.73
CA TYR A 115 8.19 -10.82 8.77
C TYR A 115 8.48 -9.34 8.45
N GLY A 116 8.68 -8.97 7.18
CA GLY A 116 8.94 -7.58 6.79
C GLY A 116 7.81 -6.61 7.19
N THR A 117 6.56 -7.04 7.07
CA THR A 117 5.39 -6.23 7.49
C THR A 117 5.21 -6.20 9.00
N LEU A 118 5.68 -7.22 9.72
CA LEU A 118 5.70 -7.18 11.19
C LEU A 118 6.71 -6.15 11.70
N GLU A 119 7.88 -6.06 11.06
CA GLU A 119 8.88 -5.03 11.35
C GLU A 119 8.36 -3.62 11.05
N GLU A 120 7.68 -3.44 9.91
CA GLU A 120 7.05 -2.15 9.55
C GLU A 120 5.90 -1.74 10.49
N LEU A 121 5.20 -2.70 11.11
CA LEU A 121 4.07 -2.43 12.01
C LEU A 121 4.49 -2.11 13.46
N LEU A 122 5.63 -2.62 13.89
CA LEU A 122 6.08 -2.53 15.29
C LEU A 122 6.97 -1.32 15.59
N GLU A 123 7.33 -0.53 14.58
CA GLU A 123 8.03 0.76 14.70
C GLU A 123 7.06 1.94 14.73
#